data_AF-A0A0D3AYJ8-F1
#
_entry.id   AF-A0A0D3AYJ8-F1
#
_cell.length_a   1.000
_cell.length_b   1.000
_cell.length_c   1.000
_cell.angle_alpha   90.00
_cell.angle_beta   90.00
_cell.angle_gamma   90.00
#
_symmetry.space_group_name_H-M   'P 1'
#
loop_
_entity.id
_entity.type
_entity.pdbx_description
1 polymer ?
#
loop_
_entity_poly.entity_id
_entity_poly.type
_entity_poly.pdbx_seq_one_letter_code
_entity_poly.pdbx_strand_id
1 'polypeptide(L)' 'MGARYKSGEHRVTMDTVRTRLSWPVFAEPNLDHVVGPLAELVIDDAPKFKPYVYREYKFLKMNKLPID' A
#
# COMPACT_ATOMS: atom_id res chain seq x y z
N MET A 1 -5.92 -3.65 -18.46
CA MET A 1 -6.05 -2.35 -17.76
C MET A 1 -5.85 -2.57 -16.27
N GLY A 2 -4.79 -2.03 -15.66
CA GLY A 2 -4.43 -2.26 -14.25
C GLY A 2 -4.54 -0.98 -13.41
N ALA A 3 -4.35 -1.08 -12.09
CA ALA A 3 -4.19 0.10 -11.25
C ALA A 3 -3.10 1.02 -11.82
N ARG A 4 -3.36 2.34 -11.88
CA ARG A 4 -2.44 3.32 -12.48
C ARG A 4 -1.08 3.37 -11.78
N TYR A 5 -1.08 3.18 -10.46
CA TYR A 5 0.12 3.09 -9.64
C TYR A 5 0.33 1.67 -9.15
N LYS A 6 1.60 1.24 -9.09
CA LYS A 6 2.00 -0.10 -8.65
C LYS A 6 2.81 -0.01 -7.35
N SER A 7 2.49 -0.87 -6.38
CA SER A 7 3.35 -1.12 -5.23
C SER A 7 4.33 -2.24 -5.59
N GLY A 8 5.61 -1.90 -5.78
CA GLY A 8 6.63 -2.84 -6.24
C GLY A 8 7.34 -3.58 -5.11
N GLU A 9 7.60 -4.86 -5.32
CA GLU A 9 8.49 -5.63 -4.44
C GLU A 9 9.92 -5.12 -4.55
N HIS A 10 10.59 -4.99 -3.40
CA HIS A 10 11.98 -4.58 -3.33
C HIS A 10 12.66 -5.32 -2.18
N ARG A 11 13.97 -5.53 -2.32
CA ARG A 11 14.81 -6.17 -1.29
C ARG A 11 16.16 -5.47 -1.22
N VAL A 12 16.79 -5.58 -0.06
CA VAL A 12 18.19 -5.18 0.15
C VAL A 12 19.01 -6.45 0.38
N THR A 13 20.18 -6.54 -0.24
CA THR A 13 21.13 -7.63 -0.03
C THR A 13 22.21 -7.22 0.96
N MET A 14 22.82 -8.20 1.62
CA MET A 14 23.87 -7.97 2.61
C MET A 14 25.15 -7.42 1.97
N ASP A 15 25.74 -6.39 2.59
CA ASP A 15 27.10 -5.91 2.34
C ASP A 15 27.91 -6.17 3.63
N THR A 16 28.96 -6.98 3.53
CA THR A 16 29.81 -7.36 4.67
C THR A 16 31.03 -6.46 4.83
N VAL A 17 31.26 -5.53 3.91
CA VAL A 17 32.44 -4.67 3.86
C VAL A 17 32.15 -3.29 4.47
N ARG A 18 30.94 -2.76 4.28
CA ARG A 18 30.59 -1.40 4.70
C ARG A 18 29.37 -1.38 5.60
N THR A 19 29.43 -0.53 6.64
CA THR A 19 28.24 -0.21 7.44
C THR A 19 27.30 0.66 6.65
N ARG A 20 26.00 0.33 6.65
CA ARG A 20 24.94 1.11 6.01
C ARG A 20 23.88 1.50 7.05
N LEU A 21 23.61 2.80 7.15
CA LEU A 21 22.50 3.35 7.91
C LEU A 21 21.41 3.85 6.94
N SER A 22 20.15 3.60 7.26
CA SER A 22 19.00 4.13 6.51
C SER A 22 17.87 4.49 7.45
N TRP A 23 17.17 5.58 7.18
CA TRP A 23 16.01 6.02 7.94
C TRP A 23 14.78 6.09 7.02
N PRO A 24 13.94 5.06 6.96
CA PRO A 24 12.73 5.10 6.16
C PRO A 24 11.68 5.98 6.84
N VAL A 25 11.01 6.82 6.04
CA VAL A 25 9.80 7.54 6.45
C VAL A 25 8.64 6.99 5.64
N PHE A 26 7.61 6.51 6.34
CA PHE A 26 6.40 5.97 5.72
C PHE A 26 5.31 7.04 5.76
N ALA A 27 4.89 7.51 4.59
CA ALA A 27 3.75 8.39 4.44
C ALA A 27 2.46 7.55 4.37
N GLU A 28 1.54 7.82 5.28
CA GLU A 28 0.30 7.07 5.42
C GLU A 28 -0.91 8.03 5.46
N PRO A 29 -2.09 7.60 5.00
CA PRO A 29 -3.34 8.31 5.25
C PRO A 29 -3.67 8.43 6.74
N ASN A 30 -4.55 9.36 7.11
CA ASN A 30 -5.16 9.39 8.43
C ASN A 30 -5.87 8.06 8.73
N LEU A 31 -5.85 7.60 9.98
CA LEU A 31 -6.40 6.30 10.37
C LEU A 31 -7.88 6.13 10.07
N ASP A 32 -8.67 7.19 10.21
CA ASP A 32 -10.11 7.17 9.94
C ASP A 32 -10.45 7.55 8.48
N HIS A 33 -9.44 7.79 7.63
CA HIS A 33 -9.67 8.06 6.22
C HIS A 33 -10.15 6.81 5.48
N VAL A 34 -11.13 6.97 4.60
CA VAL A 34 -11.60 5.89 3.74
C VAL A 34 -10.73 5.84 2.48
N VAL A 35 -9.93 4.77 2.34
CA VAL A 35 -9.10 4.52 1.16
C VAL A 35 -9.85 3.66 0.16
N GLY A 36 -9.78 4.01 -1.12
CA GLY A 36 -10.41 3.28 -2.22
C GLY A 36 -9.95 3.82 -3.58
N PRO A 37 -10.46 3.28 -4.70
CA PRO A 37 -10.17 3.82 -6.02
C PRO A 37 -10.57 5.29 -6.13
N LEU A 38 -9.64 6.15 -6.55
CA LEU A 38 -9.94 7.55 -6.88
C LEU A 38 -10.85 7.57 -8.11
N ALA A 39 -11.96 8.31 -8.04
CA ALA A 39 -12.96 8.36 -9.12
C ALA A 39 -12.33 8.72 -10.48
N GLU A 40 -11.38 9.66 -10.49
CA GLU A 40 -10.64 10.08 -11.69
C GLU A 40 -9.76 8.98 -12.32
N LEU A 41 -9.50 7.89 -11.60
CA LEU A 41 -8.69 6.75 -12.03
C LEU A 41 -9.53 5.52 -12.39
N VAL A 42 -10.84 5.58 -12.19
CA VAL A 42 -11.79 4.53 -12.60
C VAL A 42 -12.31 4.91 -13.98
N ILE A 43 -11.78 4.28 -15.02
CA ILE A 43 -12.20 4.50 -16.41
C ILE A 43 -13.04 3.29 -16.81
N ASP A 44 -14.33 3.54 -17.05
CA ASP A 44 -15.37 2.67 -17.65
C ASP A 44 -15.70 1.31 -17.00
N ASP A 45 -14.85 0.78 -16.11
CA ASP A 45 -15.07 -0.50 -15.42
C ASP A 45 -15.52 -0.32 -13.96
N ALA A 46 -16.16 -1.36 -13.41
CA ALA A 46 -16.42 -1.46 -11.98
C ALA A 46 -15.11 -1.34 -11.16
N PRO A 47 -15.13 -0.66 -10.00
CA PRO A 47 -13.95 -0.45 -9.18
C PRO A 47 -13.35 -1.79 -8.75
N LYS A 48 -12.06 -1.98 -9.02
CA LYS A 48 -11.35 -3.24 -8.73
C LYS A 48 -11.13 -3.52 -7.25
N PHE A 49 -11.18 -2.48 -6.43
CA PHE A 49 -10.90 -2.55 -5.01
C PHE A 49 -12.08 -1.93 -4.27
N LYS A 50 -12.57 -2.63 -3.24
CA LYS A 50 -13.55 -2.04 -2.34
C LYS A 50 -12.89 -1.01 -1.40
N PRO A 51 -13.63 0.00 -0.94
CA PRO A 51 -13.12 0.95 0.02
C PRO A 51 -12.94 0.32 1.42
N TYR A 52 -12.00 0.85 2.20
CA TYR A 52 -11.74 0.49 3.60
C TYR A 52 -11.47 1.72 4.44
N VAL A 53 -11.83 1.70 5.73
CA VAL A 53 -11.23 2.64 6.69
C VAL A 53 -9.75 2.28 6.84
N TYR A 54 -8.84 3.25 6.74
CA TYR A 54 -7.41 2.97 6.62
C TYR A 54 -6.86 2.16 7.80
N ARG A 55 -7.33 2.40 9.02
CA ARG A 55 -6.97 1.61 10.22
C ARG A 55 -7.30 0.11 10.07
N GLU A 56 -8.41 -0.22 9.42
CA GLU A 56 -8.86 -1.60 9.21
C GLU A 56 -8.00 -2.27 8.13
N TYR A 57 -7.80 -1.59 7.00
CA TYR A 57 -6.88 -2.06 5.96
C TYR A 57 -5.47 -2.31 6.51
N LYS A 58 -4.95 -1.36 7.30
CA LYS A 58 -3.63 -1.48 7.95
C LYS A 58 -3.57 -2.67 8.89
N PHE A 59 -4.60 -2.87 9.72
CA PHE A 59 -4.69 -4.03 10.60
C PHE A 59 -4.68 -5.35 9.82
N LEU A 60 -5.53 -5.49 8.79
CA LEU A 60 -5.59 -6.71 7.98
C LEU A 60 -4.24 -7.00 7.30
N LYS A 61 -3.66 -5.97 6.65
CA LYS A 61 -2.39 -6.10 5.93
C LYS A 61 -1.22 -6.47 6.83
N MET A 62 -1.08 -5.82 7.98
CA MET A 62 0.02 -6.09 8.92
C MET A 62 -0.09 -7.46 9.59
N ASN A 63 -1.32 -7.94 9.81
CA ASN A 63 -1.58 -9.27 10.37
C ASN A 63 -1.71 -10.37 9.30
N LYS A 64 -1.48 -10.05 8.01
CA LYS A 64 -1.61 -10.99 6.89
C LYS A 64 -2.98 -11.68 6.85
N LEU A 65 -4.02 -10.97 7.27
CA LEU A 65 -5.40 -11.43 7.21
C LEU A 65 -5.96 -11.22 5.80
N PRO A 66 -7.00 -11.98 5.40
CA PRO A 66 -7.65 -11.79 4.11
C PRO A 66 -8.09 -10.34 3.91
N ILE A 67 -7.75 -9.81 2.73
CA ILE A 67 -8.27 -8.57 2.16
C ILE A 67 -9.06 -9.07 0.95
N ASP A 68 -10.37 -8.85 0.99
CA ASP A 68 -11.33 -9.31 -0.02
C ASP A 68 -10.92 -8.94 -1.45
#